data_AF-A0A951Z6F9-F1
#
_entry.id   AF-A0A951Z6F9-F1
#
_cell.length_a   1.000
_cell.length_b   1.000
_cell.length_c   1.000
_cell.angle_alpha   90.00
_cell.angle_beta   90.00
_cell.angle_gamma   90.00
#
_symmetry.space_group_name_H-M   'P 1'
#
loop_
_entity.id
_entity.type
_entity.pdbx_description
1 polymer ?
#
loop_
_entity_poly.entity_id
_entity_poly.type
_entity_poly.pdbx_seq_one_letter_code
_entity_poly.pdbx_strand_id
1 'polypeptide(L)'
;MRTIAAALLLAAIAAQATAQTTLRFWAVTGSVLDVGMYRELAKRHEARTGVRVEVTPLAWGNFASKYFTAMAAGLPPDAGATNLGGPYDYGSVGGLVDLRAEFPEETKELESRFNPRLLPMFTVGNSLYGVPTDLGALVLIYRKDTFARLGIQPPKTWSELDRAIASLEANRYRFHYGWTFNAQWALNAFTMPYGVTGSRVGEDC
;
A
#
# COMPACT_ATOMS: atom_id res chain seq x y z
N MET A 1 -47.58 -36.50 -10.20
CA MET A 1 -46.33 -36.02 -10.84
C MET A 1 -46.17 -34.49 -10.81
N ARG A 2 -47.22 -33.68 -10.97
CA ARG A 2 -47.12 -32.20 -10.95
C ARG A 2 -46.72 -31.58 -9.59
N THR A 3 -47.07 -32.23 -8.47
CA THR A 3 -46.75 -31.76 -7.11
C THR A 3 -45.30 -32.01 -6.71
N ILE A 4 -44.65 -33.05 -7.26
CA ILE A 4 -43.24 -33.38 -6.98
C ILE A 4 -42.31 -32.41 -7.73
N ALA A 5 -42.68 -32.01 -8.95
CA ALA A 5 -41.92 -31.05 -9.75
C ALA A 5 -41.87 -29.64 -9.12
N ALA A 6 -42.95 -29.20 -8.48
CA ALA A 6 -42.99 -27.90 -7.79
C ALA A 6 -42.13 -27.86 -6.52
N ALA A 7 -42.07 -28.95 -5.76
CA ALA A 7 -41.22 -29.07 -4.58
C ALA A 7 -39.72 -29.11 -4.93
N LEU A 8 -39.35 -29.74 -6.04
CA LEU A 8 -37.97 -29.77 -6.56
C LEU A 8 -37.53 -28.40 -7.11
N LEU A 9 -38.44 -27.63 -7.73
CA LEU A 9 -38.13 -26.27 -8.16
C LEU A 9 -37.93 -25.32 -6.97
N LEU A 10 -38.76 -25.38 -5.91
CA LEU A 10 -38.55 -24.55 -4.72
C LEU A 10 -37.25 -24.87 -3.97
N ALA A 11 -36.84 -26.15 -3.92
CA ALA A 11 -35.57 -26.55 -3.33
C ALA A 11 -34.35 -26.05 -4.14
N ALA A 12 -34.45 -26.01 -5.47
CA ALA A 12 -33.40 -25.48 -6.35
C ALA A 12 -33.25 -23.95 -6.24
N ILE A 13 -34.35 -23.23 -6.05
CA ILE A 13 -34.35 -21.76 -5.85
C ILE A 13 -33.80 -21.41 -4.46
N ALA A 14 -34.07 -22.23 -3.44
CA ALA A 14 -33.48 -22.07 -2.11
C ALA A 14 -31.97 -22.41 -2.08
N ALA A 15 -31.52 -23.35 -2.92
CA ALA A 15 -30.10 -23.72 -3.03
C ALA A 15 -29.24 -22.68 -3.77
N GLN A 16 -29.85 -21.82 -4.60
CA GLN A 16 -29.14 -20.73 -5.28
C GLN A 16 -28.93 -19.48 -4.39
N ALA A 17 -29.55 -19.42 -3.20
CA ALA A 17 -29.49 -18.25 -2.31
C ALA A 17 -28.25 -18.21 -1.39
N THR A 18 -27.30 -19.13 -1.53
CA THR A 18 -26.03 -19.13 -0.79
C THR A 18 -24.84 -19.44 -1.71
N ALA A 19 -24.77 -18.79 -2.88
CA ALA A 19 -23.48 -18.67 -3.55
C ALA A 19 -22.58 -17.86 -2.60
N GLN A 20 -21.60 -18.51 -1.99
CA GLN A 20 -20.63 -17.86 -1.12
C GLN A 20 -19.91 -16.78 -1.92
N THR A 21 -20.31 -15.52 -1.75
CA THR A 21 -19.68 -14.37 -2.41
C THR A 21 -18.21 -14.38 -2.01
N THR A 22 -17.33 -14.59 -3.01
CA THR A 22 -15.89 -14.60 -2.82
C THR A 22 -15.33 -13.28 -3.33
N LEU A 23 -14.77 -12.49 -2.42
CA LEU A 23 -14.08 -11.24 -2.75
C LEU A 23 -12.61 -11.53 -3.07
N ARG A 24 -12.12 -11.03 -4.19
CA ARG A 24 -10.73 -11.10 -4.62
C ARG A 24 -9.98 -9.88 -4.10
N PHE A 25 -8.99 -10.12 -3.25
CA PHE A 25 -8.16 -9.09 -2.66
C PHE A 25 -6.71 -9.20 -3.15
N TRP A 26 -6.17 -8.13 -3.73
CA TRP A 26 -4.76 -8.07 -4.11
C TRP A 26 -3.90 -7.43 -3.01
N ALA A 27 -3.00 -8.22 -2.45
CA ALA A 27 -2.06 -7.78 -1.42
C ALA A 27 -0.71 -7.42 -2.05
N VAL A 28 -0.44 -6.14 -2.22
CA VAL A 28 0.86 -5.67 -2.74
C VAL A 28 1.88 -5.69 -1.60
N THR A 29 2.77 -6.69 -1.61
CA THR A 29 3.78 -6.88 -0.58
C THR A 29 4.95 -7.73 -1.09
N GLY A 30 6.14 -7.51 -0.51
CA GLY A 30 7.32 -8.37 -0.69
C GLY A 30 7.56 -9.33 0.49
N SER A 31 6.67 -9.35 1.48
CA SER A 31 6.88 -10.01 2.78
C SER A 31 5.90 -11.18 2.96
N VAL A 32 6.45 -12.37 3.27
CA VAL A 32 5.64 -13.54 3.62
C VAL A 32 4.82 -13.33 4.90
N LEU A 33 5.30 -12.47 5.80
CA LEU A 33 4.59 -12.12 7.04
C LEU A 33 3.33 -11.32 6.72
N ASP A 34 3.42 -10.36 5.81
CA ASP A 34 2.28 -9.52 5.42
C ASP A 34 1.22 -10.36 4.71
N VAL A 35 1.64 -11.29 3.83
CA VAL A 35 0.71 -12.23 3.20
C VAL A 35 -0.01 -13.09 4.25
N GLY A 36 0.71 -13.54 5.28
CA GLY A 36 0.12 -14.23 6.42
C GLY A 36 -0.90 -13.38 7.16
N MET A 37 -0.57 -12.12 7.44
CA MET A 37 -1.46 -11.14 8.07
C MET A 37 -2.74 -10.92 7.24
N TYR A 38 -2.64 -10.67 5.94
CA TYR A 38 -3.83 -10.47 5.09
C TYR A 38 -4.72 -11.71 5.05
N ARG A 39 -4.14 -12.91 4.99
CA ARG A 39 -4.90 -14.17 5.02
C ARG A 39 -5.59 -14.38 6.37
N GLU A 40 -4.96 -13.99 7.47
CA GLU A 40 -5.59 -14.04 8.79
C GLU A 40 -6.75 -13.03 8.91
N LEU A 41 -6.58 -11.81 8.40
CA LEU A 41 -7.67 -10.83 8.34
C LEU A 41 -8.84 -11.32 7.48
N ALA A 42 -8.55 -11.94 6.33
CA ALA A 42 -9.54 -12.57 5.46
C ALA A 42 -10.35 -13.66 6.21
N LYS A 43 -9.67 -14.56 6.93
CA LYS A 43 -10.33 -15.60 7.74
C LYS A 43 -11.23 -15.02 8.83
N ARG A 44 -10.76 -13.98 9.54
CA ARG A 44 -11.56 -13.29 10.57
C ARG A 44 -12.77 -12.59 10.00
N HIS A 45 -12.62 -11.98 8.81
CA HIS A 45 -13.74 -11.39 8.09
C HIS A 45 -14.76 -12.47 7.74
N GLU A 46 -14.34 -13.57 7.10
CA GLU A 46 -15.20 -14.68 6.71
C GLU A 46 -15.94 -15.29 7.91
N ALA A 47 -15.25 -15.50 9.04
CA ALA A 47 -15.88 -16.01 10.25
C ALA A 47 -16.96 -15.08 10.82
N ARG A 48 -16.85 -13.75 10.59
CA ARG A 48 -17.79 -12.75 11.09
C ARG A 48 -18.96 -12.50 10.13
N THR A 49 -18.72 -12.55 8.83
CA THR A 49 -19.69 -12.11 7.80
C THR A 49 -20.20 -13.24 6.92
N GLY A 50 -19.54 -14.41 6.92
CA GLY A 50 -19.78 -15.50 5.98
C GLY A 50 -19.21 -15.25 4.57
N VAL A 51 -18.59 -14.08 4.33
CA VAL A 51 -18.05 -13.70 3.02
C VAL A 51 -16.60 -14.14 2.91
N ARG A 52 -16.29 -14.96 1.91
CA ARG A 52 -14.93 -15.45 1.67
C ARG A 52 -14.08 -14.35 1.04
N VAL A 53 -12.83 -14.24 1.45
CA VAL A 53 -11.85 -13.33 0.82
C VAL A 53 -10.64 -14.13 0.33
N GLU A 54 -10.41 -14.10 -0.98
CA GLU A 54 -9.24 -14.70 -1.62
C GLU A 54 -8.11 -13.68 -1.74
N VAL A 55 -7.02 -13.91 -0.99
CA VAL A 55 -5.85 -13.02 -0.99
C VAL A 55 -4.82 -13.48 -2.01
N THR A 56 -4.60 -12.66 -3.04
CA THR A 56 -3.55 -12.84 -4.05
C THR A 56 -2.38 -11.90 -3.76
N PRO A 57 -1.19 -12.42 -3.43
CA PRO A 57 -0.01 -11.58 -3.23
C PRO A 57 0.55 -11.07 -4.56
N LEU A 58 0.90 -9.79 -4.60
CA LEU A 58 1.57 -9.14 -5.72
C LEU A 58 2.89 -8.53 -5.27
N ALA A 59 3.95 -8.76 -6.04
CA ALA A 59 5.23 -8.12 -5.81
C ALA A 59 5.19 -6.64 -6.22
N TRP A 60 5.83 -5.79 -5.40
CA TRP A 60 5.99 -4.36 -5.65
C TRP A 60 6.60 -4.01 -7.02
N GLY A 61 7.42 -4.90 -7.61
CA GLY A 61 8.09 -4.62 -8.88
C GLY A 61 7.18 -4.50 -10.10
N ASN A 62 5.97 -5.07 -10.06
CA ASN A 62 5.06 -5.09 -11.23
C ASN A 62 3.57 -4.92 -10.92
N PHE A 63 3.20 -4.62 -9.67
CA PHE A 63 1.79 -4.53 -9.28
C PHE A 63 1.03 -3.46 -10.08
N ALA A 64 1.63 -2.29 -10.33
CA ALA A 64 0.94 -1.18 -10.99
C ALA A 64 0.51 -1.54 -12.42
N SER A 65 1.41 -2.14 -13.21
CA SER A 65 1.09 -2.63 -14.55
C SER A 65 0.02 -3.72 -14.52
N LYS A 66 0.01 -4.58 -13.49
CA LYS A 66 -1.03 -5.59 -13.31
C LYS A 66 -2.41 -4.98 -13.02
N TYR A 67 -2.47 -3.95 -12.17
CA TYR A 67 -3.72 -3.22 -11.91
C TYR A 67 -4.26 -2.59 -13.19
N PHE A 68 -3.45 -1.82 -13.93
CA PHE A 68 -3.89 -1.23 -15.20
C PHE A 68 -4.34 -2.28 -16.22
N THR A 69 -3.58 -3.36 -16.39
CA THR A 69 -3.93 -4.44 -17.32
C THR A 69 -5.25 -5.11 -16.93
N ALA A 70 -5.45 -5.41 -15.66
CA ALA A 70 -6.66 -6.06 -15.18
C ALA A 70 -7.90 -5.16 -15.27
N MET A 71 -7.75 -3.87 -14.97
CA MET A 71 -8.82 -2.88 -15.18
C MET A 71 -9.17 -2.77 -16.66
N ALA A 72 -8.18 -2.65 -17.54
CA ALA A 72 -8.41 -2.59 -18.99
C ALA A 72 -9.05 -3.87 -19.56
N ALA A 73 -8.74 -5.03 -18.97
CA ALA A 73 -9.34 -6.31 -19.33
C ALA A 73 -10.74 -6.53 -18.74
N GLY A 74 -11.26 -5.61 -17.91
CA GLY A 74 -12.55 -5.77 -17.22
C GLY A 74 -12.53 -6.84 -16.12
N LEU A 75 -11.35 -7.21 -15.63
CA LEU A 75 -11.15 -8.24 -14.61
C LEU A 75 -10.28 -7.74 -13.42
N PRO A 76 -10.49 -6.53 -12.88
CA PRO A 76 -9.74 -6.05 -11.70
C PRO A 76 -10.05 -6.91 -10.47
N PRO A 77 -9.23 -6.88 -9.40
CA PRO A 77 -9.68 -7.39 -8.10
C PRO A 77 -10.86 -6.57 -7.56
N ASP A 78 -11.54 -7.09 -6.54
CA ASP A 78 -12.68 -6.38 -5.92
C ASP A 78 -12.17 -5.31 -4.93
N ALA A 79 -11.02 -5.55 -4.30
CA ALA A 79 -10.28 -4.57 -3.50
C ALA A 79 -8.78 -4.93 -3.48
N GLY A 80 -7.94 -3.99 -3.04
CA GLY A 80 -6.53 -4.33 -2.86
C GLY A 80 -5.71 -3.21 -2.25
N ALA A 81 -4.51 -3.59 -1.80
CA ALA A 81 -3.49 -2.65 -1.39
C ALA A 81 -2.75 -2.11 -2.62
N THR A 82 -2.25 -0.88 -2.53
CA THR A 82 -1.46 -0.22 -3.56
C THR A 82 -0.46 0.74 -2.91
N ASN A 83 0.42 1.36 -3.70
CA ASN A 83 1.28 2.43 -3.22
C ASN A 83 0.47 3.70 -2.89
N LEU A 84 1.12 4.64 -2.21
CA LEU A 84 0.52 5.92 -1.82
C LEU A 84 -0.12 6.71 -2.99
N GLY A 85 0.44 6.60 -4.20
CA GLY A 85 -0.10 7.28 -5.39
C GLY A 85 -1.24 6.53 -6.09
N GLY A 86 -1.43 5.24 -5.81
CA GLY A 86 -2.40 4.40 -6.53
C GLY A 86 -3.84 4.91 -6.54
N PRO A 87 -4.40 5.42 -5.42
CA PRO A 87 -5.76 5.99 -5.42
C PRO A 87 -5.91 7.15 -6.41
N TYR A 88 -4.88 8.00 -6.54
CA TYR A 88 -4.86 9.07 -7.54
C TYR A 88 -4.73 8.49 -8.95
N ASP A 89 -3.74 7.63 -9.18
CA ASP A 89 -3.40 7.09 -10.49
C ASP A 89 -4.57 6.31 -11.12
N TYR A 90 -5.26 5.51 -10.33
CA TYR A 90 -6.36 4.67 -10.82
C TYR A 90 -7.71 5.39 -10.76
N GLY A 91 -7.95 6.20 -9.73
CA GLY A 91 -9.18 6.97 -9.57
C GLY A 91 -9.34 8.05 -10.65
N SER A 92 -8.25 8.72 -11.02
CA SER A 92 -8.27 9.79 -12.04
C SER A 92 -8.65 9.29 -13.44
N VAL A 93 -8.50 8.00 -13.72
CA VAL A 93 -8.89 7.36 -14.98
C VAL A 93 -10.19 6.56 -14.88
N GLY A 94 -10.94 6.70 -13.77
CA GLY A 94 -12.20 5.99 -13.54
C GLY A 94 -12.05 4.49 -13.23
N GLY A 95 -10.86 4.06 -12.82
CA GLY A 95 -10.56 2.66 -12.49
C GLY A 95 -10.96 2.24 -11.07
N LEU A 96 -11.35 3.18 -10.22
CA LEU A 96 -11.78 2.94 -8.85
C LEU A 96 -13.17 3.53 -8.60
N VAL A 97 -13.90 2.89 -7.68
CA VAL A 97 -15.18 3.39 -7.17
C VAL A 97 -14.95 4.63 -6.32
N ASP A 98 -15.73 5.69 -6.53
CA ASP A 98 -15.79 6.84 -5.63
C ASP A 98 -16.61 6.46 -4.38
N LEU A 99 -15.92 6.23 -3.27
CA LEU A 99 -16.55 5.78 -2.02
C LEU A 99 -17.56 6.79 -1.49
N ARG A 100 -17.29 8.10 -1.64
CA ARG A 100 -18.21 9.15 -1.15
C ARG A 100 -19.49 9.22 -1.98
N ALA A 101 -19.42 8.89 -3.26
CA ALA A 101 -20.58 8.87 -4.14
C ALA A 101 -21.43 7.61 -3.92
N GLU A 102 -20.80 6.43 -3.86
CA GLU A 102 -21.54 5.17 -3.80
C GLU A 102 -21.92 4.71 -2.39
N PHE A 103 -21.16 5.11 -1.37
CA PHE A 103 -21.37 4.70 0.02
C PHE A 103 -21.25 5.90 0.97
N PRO A 104 -22.12 6.92 0.86
CA PRO A 104 -21.93 8.20 1.54
C PRO A 104 -21.92 8.08 3.07
N GLU A 105 -22.83 7.29 3.65
CA GLU A 105 -22.95 7.15 5.11
C GLU A 105 -21.81 6.30 5.68
N GLU A 106 -21.50 5.18 5.03
CA GLU A 106 -20.40 4.30 5.41
C GLU A 106 -19.04 5.00 5.25
N THR A 107 -18.89 5.80 4.20
CA THR A 107 -17.66 6.57 3.97
C THR A 107 -17.51 7.64 5.03
N LYS A 108 -18.59 8.31 5.44
CA LYS A 108 -18.54 9.29 6.53
C LYS A 108 -18.14 8.65 7.86
N GLU A 109 -18.68 7.48 8.19
CA GLU A 109 -18.24 6.71 9.36
C GLU A 109 -16.76 6.33 9.24
N LEU A 110 -16.34 5.83 8.07
CA LEU A 110 -14.97 5.42 7.80
C LEU A 110 -13.97 6.58 7.95
N GLU A 111 -14.27 7.74 7.36
CA GLU A 111 -13.43 8.94 7.43
C GLU A 111 -13.26 9.43 8.88
N SER A 112 -14.30 9.30 9.72
CA SER A 112 -14.24 9.68 11.13
C SER A 112 -13.20 8.89 11.95
N ARG A 113 -12.77 7.73 11.44
CA ARG A 113 -11.79 6.85 12.09
C ARG A 113 -10.34 7.18 11.71
N PHE A 114 -10.13 8.06 10.73
CA PHE A 114 -8.81 8.43 10.26
C PHE A 114 -8.43 9.86 10.66
N ASN A 115 -7.12 10.12 10.71
CA ASN A 115 -6.64 11.48 10.85
C ASN A 115 -7.03 12.26 9.57
N PRO A 116 -7.79 13.36 9.67
CA PRO A 116 -8.26 14.10 8.50
C PRO A 116 -7.13 14.71 7.68
N ARG A 117 -5.90 14.81 8.23
CA ARG A 117 -4.71 15.27 7.50
C ARG A 117 -4.19 14.25 6.49
N LEU A 118 -4.60 12.98 6.56
CA LEU A 118 -4.13 11.92 5.67
C LEU A 118 -5.05 11.70 4.46
N LEU A 119 -6.37 11.86 4.66
CA LEU A 119 -7.38 11.62 3.63
C LEU A 119 -7.20 12.42 2.33
N PRO A 120 -6.67 13.66 2.33
CA PRO A 120 -6.41 14.39 1.09
C PRO A 120 -5.51 13.65 0.10
N MET A 121 -4.60 12.77 0.57
CA MET A 121 -3.71 12.00 -0.31
C MET A 121 -4.45 10.90 -1.10
N PHE A 122 -5.65 10.53 -0.65
CA PHE A 122 -6.49 9.48 -1.25
C PHE A 122 -7.71 10.08 -1.97
N THR A 123 -7.78 11.41 -2.04
CA THR A 123 -8.90 12.17 -2.58
C THR A 123 -8.49 12.82 -3.90
N VAL A 124 -9.34 12.75 -4.93
CA VAL A 124 -9.18 13.53 -6.17
C VAL A 124 -10.42 14.40 -6.34
N GLY A 125 -10.26 15.71 -6.27
CA GLY A 125 -11.40 16.63 -6.19
C GLY A 125 -12.22 16.36 -4.92
N ASN A 126 -13.50 15.98 -5.09
CA ASN A 126 -14.38 15.60 -3.99
C ASN A 126 -14.52 14.08 -3.81
N SER A 127 -13.89 13.28 -4.67
CA SER A 127 -14.03 11.83 -4.69
C SER A 127 -12.97 11.15 -3.83
N LEU A 128 -13.36 10.15 -3.04
CA LEU A 128 -12.44 9.36 -2.20
C LEU A 128 -12.23 7.99 -2.84
N TYR A 129 -10.99 7.69 -3.24
CA TYR A 129 -10.67 6.45 -3.98
C TYR A 129 -9.91 5.41 -3.14
N GLY A 130 -9.73 5.66 -1.85
CA GLY A 130 -9.08 4.71 -0.96
C GLY A 130 -8.90 5.26 0.44
N VAL A 131 -8.30 4.44 1.31
CA VAL A 131 -7.98 4.80 2.70
C VAL A 131 -6.59 4.28 3.08
N PRO A 132 -5.91 4.95 4.03
CA PRO A 132 -4.61 4.48 4.49
C PRO A 132 -4.75 3.13 5.23
N THR A 133 -3.90 2.18 4.90
CA THR A 133 -3.81 0.87 5.58
C THR A 133 -2.60 0.79 6.50
N ASP A 134 -1.49 1.41 6.09
CA ASP A 134 -0.31 1.68 6.90
C ASP A 134 0.27 3.07 6.56
N LEU A 135 1.22 3.53 7.39
CA LEU A 135 1.99 4.75 7.16
C LEU A 135 3.43 4.50 7.57
N GLY A 136 4.35 4.75 6.65
CA GLY A 136 5.78 4.76 6.91
C GLY A 136 6.29 6.19 7.10
N ALA A 137 7.15 6.41 8.10
CA ALA A 137 7.93 7.64 8.22
C ALA A 137 9.39 7.36 7.84
N LEU A 138 10.01 8.29 7.11
CA LEU A 138 11.45 8.28 6.90
C LEU A 138 12.13 8.65 8.23
N VAL A 139 12.96 7.74 8.73
CA VAL A 139 13.69 7.92 9.99
C VAL A 139 15.16 7.60 9.81
N LEU A 140 16.02 8.30 10.55
CA LEU A 140 17.43 7.95 10.66
C LEU A 140 17.59 6.85 11.70
N ILE A 141 18.00 5.66 11.25
CA ILE A 141 18.40 4.57 12.13
C ILE A 141 19.92 4.56 12.21
N TYR A 142 20.47 4.52 13.42
CA TYR A 142 21.91 4.54 13.65
C TYR A 142 22.34 3.59 14.77
N ARG A 143 23.61 3.18 14.72
CA ARG A 143 24.26 2.36 15.76
C ARG A 143 24.77 3.25 16.88
N LYS A 144 24.06 3.25 18.01
CA LYS A 144 24.39 4.08 19.19
C LYS A 144 25.82 3.85 19.70
N ASP A 145 26.29 2.60 19.70
CA ASP A 145 27.63 2.22 20.12
C ASP A 145 28.72 2.75 19.17
N THR A 146 28.49 2.70 17.85
CA THR A 146 29.41 3.32 16.88
C THR A 146 29.46 4.83 17.04
N PHE A 147 28.31 5.48 17.22
CA PHE A 147 28.24 6.93 17.44
C PHE A 147 28.97 7.33 18.73
N ALA A 148 28.76 6.60 19.83
CA ALA A 148 29.46 6.83 21.09
C ALA A 148 30.98 6.64 20.96
N ARG A 149 31.43 5.56 20.31
CA ARG A 149 32.86 5.27 20.09
C ARG A 149 33.56 6.37 19.28
N LEU A 150 32.86 6.98 18.34
CA LEU A 150 33.39 8.03 17.46
C LEU A 150 33.10 9.46 17.96
N GLY A 151 32.44 9.60 19.12
CA GLY A 151 32.04 10.92 19.65
C GLY A 151 31.02 11.66 18.79
N ILE A 152 30.27 10.96 17.94
CA ILE A 152 29.28 11.55 17.04
C ILE A 152 27.95 11.71 17.80
N GLN A 153 27.39 12.93 17.77
CA GLN A 153 26.05 13.19 18.26
C GLN A 153 25.00 12.86 17.18
N PRO A 154 23.80 12.37 17.56
CA PRO A 154 22.72 12.17 16.60
C PRO A 154 22.37 13.49 15.89
N PRO A 155 22.45 13.55 14.55
CA PRO A 155 22.26 14.79 13.83
C PRO A 155 20.79 15.22 13.84
N LYS A 156 20.57 16.51 14.02
CA LYS A 156 19.27 17.20 13.98
C LYS A 156 19.12 18.08 12.74
N THR A 157 20.20 18.30 12.00
CA THR A 157 20.23 19.09 10.77
C THR A 157 20.98 18.36 9.66
N TRP A 158 20.77 18.76 8.41
CA TRP A 158 21.48 18.19 7.26
C TRP A 158 23.00 18.39 7.37
N SER A 159 23.45 19.58 7.77
CA SER A 159 24.89 19.84 7.96
C SER A 159 25.50 19.01 9.09
N GLU A 160 24.74 18.70 10.15
CA GLU A 160 25.19 17.77 11.20
C GLU A 160 25.26 16.33 10.67
N LEU A 161 24.30 15.94 9.82
CA LEU A 161 24.30 14.64 9.17
C LEU A 161 25.53 14.48 8.26
N ASP A 162 25.85 15.50 7.45
CA ASP A 162 27.04 15.47 6.57
C ASP A 162 28.33 15.30 7.38
N ARG A 163 28.47 16.01 8.52
CA ARG A 163 29.60 15.84 9.42
C ARG A 163 29.65 14.44 10.05
N ALA A 164 28.50 13.90 10.44
CA ALA A 164 28.41 12.54 10.95
C ALA A 164 28.83 11.51 9.89
N ILE A 165 28.39 11.68 8.64
CA ILE A 165 28.75 10.83 7.50
C ILE A 165 30.27 10.87 7.26
N ALA A 166 30.86 12.07 7.20
CA ALA A 166 32.29 12.22 7.00
C ALA A 166 33.11 11.50 8.10
N SER A 167 32.69 11.64 9.37
CA SER A 167 33.33 10.95 10.50
C SER A 167 33.19 9.42 10.41
N LEU A 168 32.01 8.93 10.01
CA LEU A 168 31.76 7.50 9.78
C LEU A 168 32.67 6.95 8.66
N GLU A 169 32.72 7.62 7.51
CA GLU A 169 33.51 7.20 6.35
C GLU A 169 35.02 7.20 6.66
N ALA A 170 35.52 8.22 7.35
CA ALA A 170 36.91 8.29 7.81
C ALA A 170 37.30 7.11 8.72
N ASN A 171 36.32 6.54 9.44
CA ASN A 171 36.50 5.39 10.31
C ASN A 171 36.06 4.06 9.67
N ARG A 172 35.94 4.03 8.33
CA ARG A 172 35.57 2.85 7.52
C ARG A 172 34.18 2.30 7.80
N TYR A 173 33.30 3.08 8.42
CA TYR A 173 31.86 2.78 8.47
C TYR A 173 31.21 3.28 7.19
N ARG A 174 30.14 2.59 6.78
CA ARG A 174 29.34 3.01 5.64
C ARG A 174 28.10 3.72 6.14
N PHE A 175 27.88 4.93 5.62
CA PHE A 175 26.56 5.51 5.61
C PHE A 175 25.86 5.06 4.33
N HIS A 176 24.64 4.57 4.49
CA HIS A 176 23.79 4.24 3.35
C HIS A 176 22.60 5.19 3.38
N TYR A 177 22.65 6.19 2.50
CA TYR A 177 21.44 6.82 2.02
C TYR A 177 20.91 5.94 0.91
N GLY A 178 19.85 5.22 1.19
CA GLY A 178 19.32 4.34 0.16
C GLY A 178 18.00 3.75 0.58
N TRP A 179 17.16 3.63 -0.45
CA TRP A 179 16.66 2.31 -0.80
C TRP A 179 17.82 1.33 -0.59
N THR A 180 17.81 0.54 0.50
CA THR A 180 18.37 -0.80 0.33
C THR A 180 17.66 -1.33 -0.91
N PHE A 181 18.32 -2.04 -1.82
CA PHE A 181 17.72 -2.45 -3.10
C PHE A 181 16.39 -3.27 -2.97
N ASN A 182 15.87 -3.45 -1.75
CA ASN A 182 14.61 -4.05 -1.33
C ASN A 182 13.66 -3.15 -0.47
N ALA A 183 13.91 -1.84 -0.29
CA ALA A 183 13.06 -0.94 0.49
C ALA A 183 12.33 0.07 -0.41
N GLN A 184 11.18 -0.35 -0.94
CA GLN A 184 10.42 0.29 -2.01
C GLN A 184 9.44 1.39 -1.55
N TRP A 185 9.54 1.84 -0.29
CA TRP A 185 8.57 2.74 0.36
C TRP A 185 9.08 4.19 0.55
N ALA A 186 10.20 4.58 -0.09
CA ALA A 186 10.76 5.93 0.01
C ALA A 186 10.51 6.77 -1.26
N LEU A 187 10.06 8.00 -1.01
CA LEU A 187 9.66 9.09 -1.90
C LEU A 187 10.43 9.16 -3.24
N ASN A 188 9.80 8.68 -4.32
CA ASN A 188 10.27 8.83 -5.71
C ASN A 188 10.32 10.30 -6.21
N ALA A 189 10.09 11.30 -5.35
CA ALA A 189 9.85 12.68 -5.78
C ALA A 189 10.93 13.70 -5.35
N PHE A 190 11.92 13.36 -4.52
CA PHE A 190 12.99 14.32 -4.16
C PHE A 190 14.28 14.17 -4.98
N THR A 191 14.48 13.05 -5.67
CA THR A 191 15.66 12.82 -6.53
C THR A 191 15.42 13.11 -8.01
N MET A 192 14.17 13.15 -8.48
CA MET A 192 13.85 13.53 -9.86
C MET A 192 13.63 15.02 -10.16
N PRO A 193 13.53 15.98 -9.20
CA PRO A 193 13.47 17.41 -9.58
C PRO A 193 14.83 18.05 -9.87
N TYR A 194 15.95 17.35 -9.63
CA TYR A 194 17.29 17.95 -9.78
C TYR A 194 18.27 17.15 -10.64
N GLY A 195 17.80 16.38 -11.62
CA GLY A 195 18.64 15.98 -12.75
C GLY A 195 19.95 15.26 -12.40
N VAL A 196 20.02 14.48 -11.32
CA VAL A 196 21.22 13.71 -10.98
C VAL A 196 21.08 12.27 -11.43
N THR A 197 21.04 12.06 -12.75
CA THR A 197 21.80 10.93 -13.30
C THR A 197 23.27 11.26 -13.12
N GLY A 198 23.83 10.93 -11.96
CA GLY A 198 25.21 11.31 -11.66
C GLY A 198 25.69 10.75 -10.34
N SER A 199 26.44 9.65 -10.42
CA SER A 199 27.60 9.47 -9.55
C SER A 199 28.26 10.82 -9.26
N ARG A 200 28.64 11.09 -8.00
CA ARG A 200 29.48 12.24 -7.56
C ARG A 200 30.37 12.72 -8.73
N VAL A 201 29.97 13.80 -9.40
CA VAL A 201 30.89 14.57 -10.23
C VAL A 201 31.51 15.56 -9.27
N GLY A 202 32.83 15.49 -9.11
CA GLY A 202 33.58 16.39 -8.24
C GLY A 202 33.46 17.85 -8.68
N GLU A 203 33.85 18.76 -7.80
CA GLU A 203 33.73 20.22 -7.92
C GLU A 203 34.60 20.87 -9.02
N ASP A 204 34.95 20.16 -10.09
CA ASP A 204 35.60 20.73 -11.27
C ASP A 204 34.73 20.50 -12.52
N CYS A 205 33.69 21.34 -12.66
CA CYS A 205 32.97 21.68 -13.90
C CYS A 205 32.08 22.90 -13.67
#